data_AF-A0A521X4S9-F1
#
_entry.id   AF-A0A521X4S9-F1
#
_cell.length_a   1.000
_cell.length_b   1.000
_cell.length_c   1.000
_cell.angle_alpha   90.00
_cell.angle_beta   90.00
_cell.angle_gamma   90.00
#
_symmetry.space_group_name_H-M   'P 1'
#
loop_
_entity.id
_entity.type
_entity.pdbx_description
1 polymer ?
#
loop_
_entity_poly.entity_id
_entity_poly.type
_entity_poly.pdbx_seq_one_letter_code
_entity_poly.pdbx_strand_id
1 'polypeptide(L)'
;MLERDELVGAEEVRRPTGRPHYLYRLTEDGHRKLAGGFDRLLALLVEQAGELGPDDLAATPDERRARLFRRAAESLAARHRAEVAALSGAARVERIADILRSHGGFPEFEDLGGEFELRDFSCVFRSSVGDEVGCAWHEAFLEAILEVSVRAPGEPASCAACCRYIVPVAGAVP
;
A
#
# COMPACT_ATOMS: atom_id res chain seq x y z
N MET A 1 -15.38 -6.14 21.95
CA MET A 1 -15.50 -7.35 21.10
C MET A 1 -16.06 -6.85 19.79
N LEU A 2 -15.37 -7.06 18.66
CA LEU A 2 -15.53 -6.26 17.43
C LEU A 2 -16.98 -6.14 16.90
N GLU A 3 -17.79 -7.20 17.00
CA GLU A 3 -19.22 -7.16 16.62
C GLU A 3 -20.07 -6.31 17.57
N ARG A 4 -19.83 -6.43 18.89
CA ARG A 4 -20.50 -5.61 19.91
C ARG A 4 -20.17 -4.13 19.76
N ASP A 5 -18.96 -3.84 19.32
CA ASP A 5 -18.48 -2.48 19.11
C ASP A 5 -18.84 -1.96 17.69
N GLU A 6 -19.69 -2.68 16.96
CA GLU A 6 -20.19 -2.38 15.60
C GLU A 6 -19.11 -2.21 14.54
N LEU A 7 -17.92 -2.80 14.73
CA LEU A 7 -16.79 -2.71 13.79
C LEU A 7 -16.78 -3.85 12.77
N VAL A 8 -17.40 -4.98 13.11
CA VAL A 8 -17.55 -6.15 12.24
C VAL A 8 -19.02 -6.52 12.17
N GLY A 9 -19.54 -6.69 10.96
CA GLY A 9 -20.85 -7.28 10.71
C GLY A 9 -20.72 -8.76 10.36
N ALA A 10 -21.69 -9.57 10.77
CA ALA A 10 -21.80 -10.97 10.40
C ALA A 10 -23.06 -11.20 9.55
N GLU A 11 -22.88 -11.80 8.38
CA GLU A 11 -23.97 -12.22 7.50
C GLU A 11 -24.02 -13.75 7.47
N GLU A 12 -25.18 -14.34 7.79
CA GLU A 12 -25.35 -15.78 7.67
C GLU A 12 -25.46 -16.19 6.19
N VAL A 13 -24.53 -17.01 5.73
CA VAL A 13 -24.50 -17.52 4.36
C VAL A 13 -25.12 -18.91 4.33
N ARG A 14 -26.30 -19.03 3.70
CA ARG A 14 -26.97 -20.32 3.52
C ARG A 14 -26.27 -21.15 2.45
N ARG A 15 -25.92 -22.38 2.82
CA ARG A 15 -25.49 -23.43 1.88
C ARG A 15 -26.48 -24.61 1.91
N PRO A 16 -26.55 -25.43 0.84
CA PRO A 16 -27.56 -26.48 0.70
C PRO A 16 -27.61 -27.50 1.84
N THR A 17 -26.47 -27.75 2.50
CA THR A 17 -26.35 -28.69 3.62
C THR A 17 -25.28 -28.22 4.62
N GLY A 18 -25.51 -28.49 5.90
CA GLY A 18 -24.54 -28.24 6.99
C GLY A 18 -24.94 -27.14 7.97
N ARG A 19 -24.05 -26.88 8.95
CA ARG A 19 -24.21 -25.83 9.97
C ARG A 19 -24.15 -24.43 9.32
N PRO A 20 -24.87 -23.43 9.86
CA PRO A 20 -24.76 -22.05 9.39
C PRO A 20 -23.31 -21.58 9.30
N HIS A 21 -22.96 -20.95 8.18
CA HIS A 21 -21.69 -20.29 8.00
C HIS A 21 -21.92 -18.79 8.14
N TYR A 22 -20.96 -18.08 8.75
CA TYR A 22 -21.01 -16.63 8.88
C TYR A 22 -19.90 -16.01 8.05
N LEU A 23 -20.26 -15.04 7.24
CA LEU A 23 -19.31 -14.16 6.57
C LEU A 23 -19.16 -12.91 7.41
N TYR A 24 -17.94 -12.68 7.88
CA TYR A 24 -17.60 -11.47 8.63
C TYR A 24 -17.02 -10.43 7.67
N ARG A 25 -17.50 -9.20 7.79
CA ARG A 25 -16.99 -8.04 7.03
C ARG A 25 -16.84 -6.86 7.98
N LEU A 26 -15.91 -5.96 7.67
CA LEU A 26 -15.87 -4.67 8.36
C LEU A 26 -17.13 -3.87 8.05
N THR A 27 -17.67 -3.19 9.07
CA THR A 27 -18.70 -2.17 8.86
C THR A 27 -18.04 -0.87 8.37
N GLU A 28 -18.81 0.15 8.02
CA GLU A 28 -18.27 1.46 7.67
C GLU A 28 -17.45 2.09 8.83
N ASP A 29 -17.93 1.95 10.07
CA ASP A 29 -17.20 2.42 11.26
C ASP A 29 -15.98 1.53 11.55
N GLY A 30 -16.09 0.23 11.28
CA GLY A 30 -14.97 -0.70 11.28
C GLY A 30 -13.88 -0.31 10.28
N HIS A 31 -14.26 -0.01 9.04
CA HIS A 31 -13.37 0.52 8.03
C HIS A 31 -12.73 1.83 8.50
N ARG A 32 -13.51 2.77 9.03
CA ARG A 32 -12.97 4.05 9.51
C ARG A 32 -11.99 3.92 10.67
N LYS A 33 -12.25 3.01 11.62
CA LYS A 33 -11.38 2.81 12.80
C LYS A 33 -10.18 1.92 12.54
N LEU A 34 -10.29 0.97 11.61
CA LEU A 34 -9.22 0.02 11.28
C LEU A 34 -8.37 0.46 10.08
N ALA A 35 -8.93 1.24 9.16
CA ALA A 35 -8.22 1.78 8.01
C ALA A 35 -8.01 3.29 8.17
N GLY A 36 -7.18 3.65 9.16
CA GLY A 36 -6.68 5.02 9.31
C GLY A 36 -5.63 5.36 8.25
N GLY A 37 -5.44 6.65 7.94
CA GLY A 37 -4.41 7.11 7.01
C GLY A 37 -4.90 7.46 5.60
N PHE A 38 -6.17 7.17 5.27
CA PHE A 38 -6.77 7.63 4.01
C PHE A 38 -6.83 9.15 3.89
N ASP A 39 -7.00 9.86 5.00
CA ASP A 39 -6.93 11.32 5.07
C ASP A 39 -5.57 11.85 4.63
N ARG A 40 -4.48 11.21 5.09
CA ARG A 40 -3.11 11.55 4.67
C ARG A 40 -2.86 11.22 3.21
N LEU A 41 -3.33 10.06 2.77
CA LEU A 41 -3.20 9.65 1.38
C LEU A 41 -3.99 10.57 0.43
N LEU A 42 -5.21 10.95 0.82
CA LEU A 42 -6.02 11.89 0.07
C LEU A 42 -5.37 13.27 0.04
N ALA A 43 -4.87 13.76 1.19
CA ALA A 43 -4.16 15.03 1.24
C ALA A 43 -2.94 15.05 0.30
N LEU A 44 -2.15 13.96 0.29
CA LEU A 44 -1.03 13.78 -0.62
C LEU A 44 -1.47 13.81 -2.09
N LEU A 45 -2.55 13.12 -2.45
CA LEU A 45 -3.07 13.13 -3.83
C LEU A 45 -3.58 14.51 -4.24
N VAL A 46 -4.28 15.22 -3.34
CA VAL A 46 -4.78 16.58 -3.60
C VAL A 46 -3.63 17.57 -3.78
N GLU A 47 -2.60 17.48 -2.96
CA GLU A 47 -1.37 18.28 -3.08
C GLU A 47 -0.72 18.08 -4.44
N GLN A 48 -0.49 16.84 -4.84
CA GLN A 48 0.15 16.52 -6.12
C GLN A 48 -0.74 16.85 -7.33
N ALA A 49 -2.06 16.83 -7.17
CA ALA A 49 -2.98 17.30 -8.19
C ALA A 49 -2.88 18.82 -8.40
N GLY A 50 -2.62 19.58 -7.33
CA GLY A 50 -2.38 21.02 -7.38
C GLY A 50 -1.07 21.41 -8.09
N GLU A 51 -0.13 20.48 -8.21
CA GLU A 51 1.16 20.68 -8.87
C GLU A 51 1.16 20.27 -10.36
N LEU A 52 0.02 19.81 -10.90
CA LEU A 52 -0.08 19.43 -12.30
C LEU A 52 0.08 20.65 -13.22
N GLY A 53 1.06 20.58 -14.13
CA GLY A 53 1.35 21.63 -15.10
C GLY A 53 0.65 21.43 -16.45
N PRO A 54 0.78 22.39 -17.39
CA PRO A 54 0.20 22.29 -18.73
C PRO A 54 0.55 20.99 -19.47
N ASP A 55 1.79 20.50 -19.34
CA ASP A 55 2.24 19.25 -19.98
C ASP A 55 1.56 18.00 -19.40
N ASP A 56 1.20 18.03 -18.11
CA ASP A 56 0.42 16.96 -17.49
C ASP A 56 -1.04 17.04 -17.90
N LEU A 57 -1.56 18.25 -18.08
CA LEU A 57 -2.92 18.51 -18.54
C LEU A 57 -3.11 18.27 -20.05
N ALA A 58 -2.03 18.15 -20.82
CA ALA A 58 -2.06 17.77 -22.23
C ALA A 58 -2.13 16.24 -22.43
N ALA A 59 -1.76 15.46 -21.41
CA ALA A 59 -1.78 13.99 -21.48
C ALA A 59 -3.22 13.43 -21.48
N THR A 60 -3.37 12.20 -21.97
CA THR A 60 -4.64 11.48 -21.89
C THR A 60 -5.10 11.35 -20.43
N PRO A 61 -6.41 11.17 -20.16
CA PRO A 61 -6.90 11.01 -18.80
C PRO A 61 -6.19 9.88 -18.03
N ASP A 62 -5.82 8.80 -18.70
CA ASP A 62 -5.21 7.63 -18.08
C ASP A 62 -3.74 7.89 -17.73
N GLU A 63 -2.98 8.47 -18.67
CA GLU A 63 -1.60 8.91 -18.41
C GLU A 63 -1.52 9.96 -17.31
N ARG A 64 -2.47 10.91 -17.29
CA ARG A 64 -2.54 11.93 -16.25
C ARG A 64 -2.80 11.34 -14.88
N ARG A 65 -3.71 10.37 -14.78
CA ARG A 65 -3.94 9.61 -13.53
C ARG A 65 -2.67 8.86 -13.14
N ALA A 66 -2.07 8.07 -14.03
CA ALA A 66 -0.83 7.35 -13.72
C ALA A 66 0.29 8.28 -13.22
N ARG A 67 0.48 9.44 -13.85
CA ARG A 67 1.45 10.46 -13.42
C ARG A 67 1.15 11.01 -12.03
N LEU A 68 -0.12 11.33 -11.75
CA LEU A 68 -0.53 11.83 -10.43
C LEU A 68 -0.17 10.84 -9.32
N PHE A 69 -0.54 9.57 -9.50
CA PHE A 69 -0.28 8.54 -8.48
C PHE A 69 1.23 8.28 -8.32
N ARG A 70 1.99 8.23 -9.43
CA ARG A 70 3.44 8.10 -9.35
C ARG A 70 4.10 9.27 -8.60
N ARG A 71 3.70 10.51 -8.90
CA ARG A 71 4.20 11.70 -8.18
C ARG A 71 3.87 11.66 -6.69
N ALA A 72 2.66 11.22 -6.32
CA ALA A 72 2.29 11.00 -4.93
C ALA A 72 3.21 9.98 -4.24
N ALA A 73 3.47 8.84 -4.88
CA ALA A 73 4.40 7.84 -4.36
C ALA A 73 5.82 8.40 -4.17
N GLU A 74 6.35 9.11 -5.18
CA GLU A 74 7.69 9.72 -5.17
C GLU A 74 7.81 10.84 -4.11
N SER A 75 6.77 11.67 -3.97
CA SER A 75 6.69 12.74 -2.98
C SER A 75 6.66 12.18 -1.56
N LEU A 76 5.89 11.11 -1.32
CA LEU A 76 5.89 10.42 -0.03
C LEU A 76 7.26 9.81 0.28
N ALA A 77 7.88 9.13 -0.69
CA ALA A 77 9.23 8.59 -0.54
C ALA A 77 10.24 9.69 -0.21
N ALA A 78 10.18 10.84 -0.90
CA ALA A 78 11.11 11.94 -0.70
C ALA A 78 11.04 12.53 0.72
N ARG A 79 9.86 12.59 1.33
CA ARG A 79 9.67 13.07 2.72
C ARG A 79 10.36 12.19 3.77
N HIS A 80 10.55 10.91 3.47
CA HIS A 80 11.08 9.93 4.42
C HIS A 80 12.43 9.33 4.02
N ARG A 81 12.93 9.63 2.82
CA ARG A 81 14.15 9.01 2.26
C ARG A 81 15.35 9.16 3.18
N ALA A 82 15.62 10.36 3.67
CA ALA A 82 16.79 10.62 4.52
C ALA A 82 16.74 9.80 5.83
N GLU A 83 15.55 9.67 6.42
CA GLU A 83 15.34 8.88 7.63
C GLU A 83 15.51 7.38 7.35
N VAL A 84 14.91 6.87 6.27
CA VAL A 84 15.01 5.46 5.89
C VAL A 84 16.42 5.07 5.47
N ALA A 85 17.15 5.95 4.78
CA ALA A 85 18.53 5.72 4.35
C ALA A 85 19.52 5.66 5.53
N ALA A 86 19.19 6.29 6.66
CA ALA A 86 19.99 6.22 7.89
C ALA A 86 19.80 4.90 8.66
N LEU A 87 18.81 4.08 8.27
CA LEU A 87 18.50 2.80 8.90
C LEU A 87 19.00 1.63 8.05
N SER A 88 19.21 0.48 8.70
CA SER A 88 19.65 -0.75 8.04
C SER A 88 18.90 -1.98 8.56
N GLY A 89 18.86 -3.05 7.77
CA GLY A 89 18.24 -4.31 8.18
C GLY A 89 16.76 -4.15 8.58
N ALA A 90 16.35 -4.85 9.65
CA ALA A 90 14.96 -4.88 10.09
C ALA A 90 14.40 -3.48 10.41
N ALA A 91 15.19 -2.61 11.04
CA ALA A 91 14.75 -1.25 11.37
C ALA A 91 14.40 -0.42 10.13
N ARG A 92 15.10 -0.62 9.02
CA ARG A 92 14.80 0.05 7.74
C ARG A 92 13.45 -0.41 7.19
N VAL A 93 13.19 -1.71 7.20
CA VAL A 93 11.94 -2.29 6.67
C VAL A 93 10.76 -2.00 7.58
N GLU A 94 10.95 -2.05 8.89
CA GLU A 94 9.96 -1.62 9.89
C GLU A 94 9.55 -0.17 9.67
N ARG A 95 10.53 0.72 9.43
CA ARG A 95 10.22 2.13 9.17
C ARG A 95 9.40 2.32 7.89
N ILE A 96 9.71 1.58 6.82
CA ILE A 96 8.93 1.58 5.58
C ILE A 96 7.51 1.07 5.84
N ALA A 97 7.37 -0.01 6.61
CA ALA A 97 6.08 -0.55 7.02
C ALA A 97 5.26 0.49 7.81
N ASP A 98 5.88 1.26 8.70
CA ASP A 98 5.20 2.33 9.44
C ASP A 98 4.71 3.46 8.53
N ILE A 99 5.49 3.83 7.51
CA ILE A 99 5.08 4.85 6.52
C ILE A 99 3.84 4.37 5.77
N LEU A 100 3.86 3.15 5.23
CA LEU A 100 2.73 2.55 4.51
C LEU A 100 1.50 2.42 5.42
N ARG A 101 1.69 1.96 6.67
CA ARG A 101 0.62 1.85 7.67
C ARG A 101 -0.02 3.20 7.99
N SER A 102 0.78 4.26 8.04
CA SER A 102 0.28 5.62 8.28
C SER A 102 -0.55 6.19 7.12
N HIS A 103 -0.54 5.54 5.95
CA HIS A 103 -1.30 5.89 4.73
C HIS A 103 -2.36 4.84 4.37
N GLY A 104 -2.75 3.97 5.31
CA GLY A 104 -3.83 2.99 5.13
C GLY A 104 -3.43 1.60 4.65
N GLY A 105 -2.13 1.36 4.45
CA GLY A 105 -1.59 0.04 4.18
C GLY A 105 -1.65 -0.87 5.42
N PHE A 106 -1.54 -2.17 5.20
CA PHE A 106 -1.36 -3.16 6.27
C PHE A 106 -0.13 -4.03 5.97
N PRO A 107 1.07 -3.44 6.08
CA PRO A 107 2.32 -4.14 5.80
C PRO A 107 2.75 -5.02 6.98
N GLU A 108 3.24 -6.20 6.64
CA GLU A 108 4.03 -7.08 7.48
C GLU A 108 5.34 -7.40 6.76
N PHE A 109 6.39 -7.76 7.49
CA PHE A 109 7.64 -8.18 6.88
C PHE A 109 8.26 -9.38 7.59
N GLU A 110 9.05 -10.14 6.84
CA GLU A 110 9.72 -11.36 7.30
C GLU A 110 11.17 -11.38 6.81
N ASP A 111 12.10 -11.79 7.69
CA ASP A 111 13.52 -11.97 7.35
C ASP A 111 13.72 -13.31 6.62
N LEU A 112 14.30 -13.26 5.42
CA LEU A 112 14.61 -14.42 4.58
C LEU A 112 16.10 -14.82 4.65
N GLY A 113 16.83 -14.39 5.68
CA GLY A 113 18.23 -14.76 5.88
C GLY A 113 19.19 -13.98 4.98
N GLY A 114 18.92 -12.70 4.77
CA GLY A 114 19.76 -11.81 3.93
C GLY A 114 18.98 -10.83 3.06
N GLU A 115 17.66 -10.98 2.98
CA GLU A 115 16.68 -10.08 2.36
C GLU A 115 15.41 -10.07 3.22
N PHE A 116 14.57 -9.04 3.10
CA PHE A 116 13.28 -8.99 3.77
C PHE A 116 12.16 -9.11 2.74
N GLU A 117 11.17 -9.95 3.01
CA GLU A 117 9.91 -9.93 2.27
C GLU A 117 8.94 -8.97 2.96
N LEU A 118 8.51 -7.94 2.25
CA LEU A 118 7.43 -7.04 2.66
C LEU A 118 6.12 -7.49 2.00
N ARG A 119 5.07 -7.69 2.79
CA ARG A 119 3.72 -8.08 2.36
C ARG A 119 2.71 -7.03 2.80
N ASP A 120 2.04 -6.37 1.87
CA ASP A 120 0.92 -5.48 2.19
C ASP A 120 -0.42 -6.15 1.86
N PHE A 121 -1.22 -6.39 2.90
CA PHE A 121 -2.50 -7.07 2.82
C PHE A 121 -3.69 -6.12 2.56
N SER A 122 -3.46 -4.80 2.56
CA SER A 122 -4.49 -3.78 2.37
C SER A 122 -4.10 -2.81 1.25
N CYS A 123 -4.39 -3.17 0.00
CA CYS A 123 -4.28 -2.21 -1.11
C CYS A 123 -5.42 -1.19 -1.02
N VAL A 124 -5.09 0.01 -0.54
CA VAL A 124 -5.97 1.18 -0.41
C VAL A 124 -6.61 1.63 -1.73
N PHE A 125 -6.03 1.23 -2.87
CA PHE A 125 -6.46 1.63 -4.20
C PHE A 125 -7.37 0.62 -4.90
N ARG A 126 -7.40 -0.63 -4.43
CA ARG A 126 -8.05 -1.76 -5.11
C ARG A 126 -9.51 -1.49 -5.45
N SER A 127 -10.27 -0.93 -4.52
CA SER A 127 -11.70 -0.63 -4.70
C SER A 127 -11.98 0.69 -5.42
N SER A 128 -10.96 1.54 -5.62
CA SER A 128 -11.15 2.93 -6.05
C SER A 128 -10.60 3.20 -7.45
N VAL A 129 -9.39 2.73 -7.77
CA VAL A 129 -8.70 3.02 -9.04
C VAL A 129 -8.18 1.77 -9.76
N GLY A 130 -8.39 0.59 -9.18
CA GLY A 130 -8.02 -0.70 -9.77
C GLY A 130 -6.61 -1.16 -9.42
N ASP A 131 -6.34 -2.43 -9.70
CA ASP A 131 -5.10 -3.12 -9.29
C ASP A 131 -3.85 -2.55 -9.98
N GLU A 132 -3.92 -2.21 -11.27
CA GLU A 132 -2.77 -1.71 -12.04
C GLU A 132 -2.19 -0.40 -11.45
N VAL A 133 -3.05 0.57 -11.17
CA VAL A 133 -2.64 1.86 -10.60
C VAL A 133 -2.14 1.68 -9.16
N GLY A 134 -2.80 0.81 -8.39
CA GLY A 134 -2.40 0.53 -7.01
C GLY A 134 -1.03 -0.15 -6.90
N CYS A 135 -0.79 -1.16 -7.73
CA CYS A 135 0.50 -1.85 -7.80
C CYS A 135 1.60 -0.88 -8.25
N ALA A 136 1.35 -0.08 -9.31
CA ALA A 136 2.31 0.90 -9.79
C ALA A 136 2.65 1.97 -8.74
N TRP A 137 1.69 2.39 -7.91
CA TRP A 137 1.94 3.30 -6.80
C TRP A 137 2.88 2.68 -5.75
N HIS A 138 2.64 1.42 -5.38
CA HIS A 138 3.48 0.71 -4.42
C HIS A 138 4.91 0.53 -4.92
N GLU A 139 5.06 0.10 -6.17
CA GLU A 139 6.36 -0.06 -6.81
C GLU A 139 7.10 1.29 -6.86
N ALA A 140 6.47 2.34 -7.39
CA ALA A 140 7.07 3.67 -7.44
C ALA A 140 7.50 4.18 -6.06
N PHE A 141 6.70 3.95 -5.02
CA PHE A 141 7.05 4.36 -3.65
C PHE A 141 8.28 3.59 -3.15
N LEU A 142 8.28 2.27 -3.28
CA LEU A 142 9.36 1.42 -2.80
C LEU A 142 10.66 1.66 -3.58
N GLU A 143 10.60 1.80 -4.89
CA GLU A 143 11.76 2.14 -5.72
C GLU A 143 12.33 3.50 -5.35
N ALA A 144 11.47 4.51 -5.16
CA ALA A 144 11.90 5.86 -4.82
C ALA A 144 12.47 5.98 -3.40
N ILE A 145 12.00 5.17 -2.43
CA ILE A 145 12.46 5.23 -1.04
C ILE A 145 13.67 4.32 -0.78
N LEU A 146 13.80 3.21 -1.52
CA LEU A 146 14.90 2.28 -1.38
C LEU A 146 16.08 2.58 -2.32
N GLU A 147 15.84 3.38 -3.37
CA GLU A 147 16.79 3.70 -4.43
C GLU A 147 17.28 2.45 -5.20
N VAL A 148 16.44 1.42 -5.26
CA VAL A 148 16.68 0.18 -6.00
C VAL A 148 15.39 -0.28 -6.65
N SER A 149 15.48 -1.01 -7.77
CA SER A 149 14.30 -1.67 -8.35
C SER A 149 13.79 -2.74 -7.40
N VAL A 150 12.52 -2.68 -7.02
CA VAL A 150 11.85 -3.76 -6.28
C VAL A 150 11.17 -4.70 -7.25
N ARG A 151 11.27 -6.01 -7.00
CA ARG A 151 10.55 -7.02 -7.78
C ARG A 151 9.50 -7.70 -6.91
N ALA A 152 8.31 -7.90 -7.46
CA ALA A 152 7.36 -8.85 -6.91
C ALA A 152 7.89 -10.28 -7.13
N PRO A 153 7.93 -11.14 -6.10
CA PRO A 153 8.33 -12.53 -6.28
C PRO A 153 7.27 -13.32 -7.06
N GLY A 154 7.61 -13.70 -8.30
CA GLY A 154 6.84 -14.62 -9.15
C GLY A 154 5.79 -13.97 -10.06
N GLU A 155 5.66 -14.48 -11.29
CA GLU A 155 4.57 -14.15 -12.23
C GLU A 155 3.40 -15.15 -12.12
N PRO A 156 2.15 -14.72 -12.36
CA PRO A 156 1.74 -13.33 -12.58
C PRO A 156 1.62 -12.57 -11.26
N ALA A 157 1.85 -11.26 -11.33
CA ALA A 157 1.55 -10.24 -10.32
C ALA A 157 0.03 -10.13 -10.06
N SER A 158 -0.60 -11.24 -9.71
CA SER A 158 -1.98 -11.28 -9.25
C SER A 158 -1.97 -10.86 -7.78
N CYS A 159 -2.36 -9.61 -7.53
CA CYS A 159 -2.71 -9.06 -6.21
C CYS A 159 -3.97 -9.75 -5.61
N ALA A 160 -4.19 -11.04 -5.87
CA ALA A 160 -5.42 -11.72 -5.43
C ALA A 160 -5.62 -11.62 -3.90
N ALA A 161 -4.51 -11.64 -3.13
CA ALA A 161 -4.53 -11.60 -1.67
C ALA A 161 -3.64 -10.51 -1.03
N CYS A 162 -2.47 -10.17 -1.58
CA CYS A 162 -1.58 -9.13 -1.03
C CYS A 162 -0.52 -8.70 -2.07
N CYS A 163 0.05 -7.50 -1.90
CA CYS A 163 1.25 -7.07 -2.62
C CYS A 163 2.49 -7.63 -1.90
N ARG A 164 3.48 -8.16 -2.63
CA ARG A 164 4.70 -8.75 -2.06
C ARG A 164 5.93 -8.16 -2.73
N TYR A 165 6.94 -7.81 -1.96
CA TYR A 165 8.18 -7.21 -2.45
C TYR A 165 9.39 -7.72 -1.67
N ILE A 166 10.50 -7.93 -2.37
CA ILE A 166 11.79 -8.22 -1.74
C ILE A 166 12.55 -6.91 -1.52
N VAL A 167 12.92 -6.66 -0.27
CA VAL A 167 13.66 -5.48 0.17
C VAL A 167 15.08 -5.88 0.59
N PRO A 168 16.13 -5.33 -0.03
CA PRO A 168 17.50 -5.70 0.29
C PRO A 168 17.96 -5.14 1.65
N VAL A 169 18.83 -5.89 2.33
CA VAL A 169 19.30 -5.60 3.70
C VAL A 169 20.30 -4.43 3.78
N ALA A 170 20.92 -4.04 2.66
CA ALA A 170 21.99 -3.06 2.65
C ALA A 170 21.62 -1.76 1.91
N GLY A 171 22.01 -0.63 2.50
CA GLY A 171 22.37 0.56 1.73
C GLY A 171 23.62 0.25 0.92
N ALA A 172 23.45 -0.31 -0.27
CA ALA A 172 24.53 -0.44 -1.23
C ALA A 172 24.56 0.84 -2.09
N VAL A 173 25.06 1.92 -1.50
CA VAL A 173 25.63 3.02 -2.29
C VAL A 173 27.07 2.62 -2.57
N PRO A 174 27.49 2.41 -3.84
CA PRO A 174 28.91 2.35 -4.17
C PRO A 174 29.61 3.68 -3.94
#